data_AF-A0A239RK32-F1
#
_entry.id   AF-A0A239RK32-F1
#
_cell.length_a   1.000
_cell.length_b   1.000
_cell.length_c   1.000
_cell.angle_alpha   90.00
_cell.angle_beta   90.00
_cell.angle_gamma   90.00
#
_symmetry.space_group_name_H-M   'P 1'
#
loop_
_entity.id
_entity.type
_entity.pdbx_description
1 polymer ?
#
loop_
_entity_poly.entity_id
_entity_poly.type
_entity_poly.pdbx_seq_one_letter_code
_entity_poly.pdbx_strand_id
1 'polypeptide(L)'
;MNKYKVVGSMVRGFFEGFFSGLMDGRGHQPGSRILKQLLAEHYEQVSEYFFQVMFPLLVTMNFDSYEQAVEGMRKRHFSNSTSVKMLLRFACGSKQLFDAMTGEYKRQMECLLGGRFQRQEEHLAGLVTGSDQPDCDEAQAIRWVVRAFMQSYAAGIKAAGTGKASLHQPTVLRMMVSGMATLLHDKPFDEWADAETVGLDGVFRRACRTAQNYEILITEMNQAYADLAANEGIVSADDRAN
;
A
#
# COMPACT_ATOMS: atom_id res chain seq x y z
N MET A 1 -9.41 -2.59 15.31
CA MET A 1 -8.04 -2.56 14.72
C MET A 1 -7.50 -1.15 14.87
N ASN A 2 -6.28 -1.01 15.38
CA ASN A 2 -5.71 0.30 15.64
C ASN A 2 -5.41 1.08 14.34
N LYS A 3 -5.97 2.29 14.17
CA LYS A 3 -5.80 3.09 12.94
C LYS A 3 -4.33 3.41 12.61
N TYR A 4 -3.46 3.57 13.61
CA TYR A 4 -2.04 3.83 13.35
C TYR A 4 -1.36 2.63 12.70
N LYS A 5 -1.71 1.41 13.12
CA LYS A 5 -1.23 0.17 12.49
C LYS A 5 -1.71 0.07 11.05
N VAL A 6 -2.98 0.41 10.79
CA VAL A 6 -3.54 0.39 9.43
C VAL A 6 -2.84 1.41 8.54
N VAL A 7 -2.68 2.66 8.99
CA VAL A 7 -1.96 3.70 8.24
C VAL A 7 -0.51 3.31 8.02
N GLY A 8 0.18 2.77 9.02
CA GLY A 8 1.54 2.25 8.86
C GLY A 8 1.62 1.18 7.78
N SER A 9 0.70 0.22 7.81
CA SER A 9 0.62 -0.87 6.83
C SER A 9 0.32 -0.36 5.42
N MET A 10 -0.57 0.64 5.27
CA MET A 10 -0.86 1.27 3.98
C MET A 10 0.36 2.02 3.43
N VAL A 11 1.09 2.77 4.27
CA VAL A 11 2.30 3.48 3.84
C VAL A 11 3.38 2.50 3.39
N ARG A 12 3.61 1.42 4.16
CA ARG A 12 4.51 0.33 3.75
C ARG A 12 4.06 -0.28 2.42
N GLY A 13 2.75 -0.56 2.29
CA GLY A 13 2.16 -1.11 1.08
C GLY A 13 2.32 -0.22 -0.15
N PHE A 14 2.23 1.10 0.03
CA PHE A 14 2.52 2.04 -1.05
C PHE A 14 3.96 1.88 -1.56
N PHE A 15 4.95 1.88 -0.67
CA PHE A 15 6.35 1.83 -1.08
C PHE A 15 6.73 0.47 -1.67
N GLU A 16 6.30 -0.62 -1.04
CA GLU A 16 6.52 -1.97 -1.57
C GLU A 16 5.83 -2.15 -2.92
N GLY A 17 4.57 -1.71 -3.05
CA GLY A 17 3.80 -1.78 -4.29
C GLY A 17 4.42 -0.94 -5.41
N PHE A 18 4.62 0.36 -5.18
CA PHE A 18 5.11 1.28 -6.21
C PHE A 18 6.47 0.85 -6.79
N PHE A 19 7.44 0.52 -5.92
CA PHE A 19 8.76 0.12 -6.40
C PHE A 19 8.79 -1.29 -6.99
N SER A 20 7.95 -2.20 -6.51
CA SER A 20 7.78 -3.51 -7.17
C SER A 20 7.16 -3.35 -8.56
N GLY A 21 6.19 -2.46 -8.71
CA GLY A 21 5.59 -2.11 -10.01
C GLY A 21 6.60 -1.50 -10.97
N LEU A 22 7.46 -0.60 -10.49
CA LEU A 22 8.55 -0.03 -11.29
C LEU A 22 9.52 -1.12 -11.78
N MET A 23 9.92 -2.05 -10.90
CA MET A 23 10.82 -3.15 -11.27
C MET A 23 10.19 -4.08 -12.30
N ASP A 24 8.97 -4.56 -12.04
CA ASP A 24 8.25 -5.46 -12.95
C ASP A 24 7.88 -4.79 -14.27
N GLY A 25 7.62 -3.47 -14.24
CA GLY A 25 7.37 -2.64 -15.41
C GLY A 25 8.56 -2.57 -16.35
N ARG A 26 9.78 -2.55 -15.79
CA ARG A 26 11.04 -2.51 -16.55
C ARG A 26 11.70 -3.88 -16.74
N GLY A 27 11.11 -4.95 -16.23
CA GLY A 27 11.70 -6.30 -16.28
C GLY A 27 12.97 -6.42 -15.42
N HIS A 28 13.15 -5.56 -14.43
CA HIS A 28 14.29 -5.62 -13.53
C HIS A 28 14.09 -6.66 -12.43
N GLN A 29 15.16 -7.36 -12.09
CA GLN A 29 15.20 -8.19 -10.90
C GLN A 29 15.49 -7.33 -9.65
N PRO A 30 14.95 -7.72 -8.48
CA PRO A 30 15.18 -6.98 -7.25
C PRO A 30 16.66 -6.96 -6.90
N GLY A 31 17.16 -5.79 -6.53
CA GLY A 31 18.55 -5.61 -6.16
C GLY A 31 18.82 -4.21 -5.62
N SER A 32 19.78 -4.10 -4.69
CA SER A 32 20.05 -2.85 -3.99
C SER A 32 20.40 -1.69 -4.93
N ARG A 33 21.20 -1.97 -5.96
CA ARG A 33 21.54 -0.97 -6.99
C ARG A 33 20.31 -0.51 -7.77
N ILE A 34 19.45 -1.44 -8.17
CA ILE A 34 18.24 -1.15 -8.94
C ILE A 34 17.27 -0.30 -8.11
N LEU A 35 17.03 -0.66 -6.84
CA LEU A 35 16.14 0.11 -5.97
C LEU A 35 16.63 1.55 -5.77
N LYS A 36 17.93 1.75 -5.53
CA LYS A 36 18.51 3.09 -5.40
C LYS A 36 18.38 3.89 -6.69
N GLN A 37 18.60 3.25 -7.83
CA GLN A 37 18.45 3.89 -9.13
C GLN A 37 16.99 4.32 -9.37
N LEU A 38 16.04 3.42 -9.18
CA LEU A 38 14.61 3.72 -9.33
C LEU A 38 14.18 4.84 -8.39
N LEU A 39 14.69 4.84 -7.15
CA LEU A 39 14.40 5.90 -6.19
C LEU A 39 14.97 7.24 -6.69
N ALA A 40 16.22 7.28 -7.15
CA ALA A 40 16.83 8.50 -7.64
C ALA A 40 16.09 9.08 -8.85
N GLU A 41 15.64 8.22 -9.77
CA GLU A 41 14.90 8.62 -10.97
C GLU A 41 13.50 9.18 -10.66
N HIS A 42 12.83 8.64 -9.63
CA HIS A 42 11.47 9.03 -9.26
C HIS A 42 11.39 9.87 -7.99
N TYR A 43 12.52 10.30 -7.42
CA TYR A 43 12.60 10.91 -6.09
C TYR A 43 11.63 12.08 -5.90
N GLU A 44 11.58 12.98 -6.89
CA GLU A 44 10.69 14.16 -6.87
C GLU A 44 9.21 13.79 -7.03
N GLN A 45 8.91 12.69 -7.72
CA GLN A 45 7.55 12.27 -8.07
C GLN A 45 6.91 11.32 -7.05
N VAL A 46 7.70 10.64 -6.21
CA VAL A 46 7.20 9.69 -5.21
C VAL A 46 6.14 10.32 -4.32
N SER A 47 6.29 11.61 -3.97
CA SER A 47 5.31 12.32 -3.14
C SER A 47 3.95 12.53 -3.84
N GLU A 48 3.94 12.71 -5.16
CA GLU A 48 2.72 12.86 -5.96
C GLU A 48 1.98 11.53 -6.10
N TYR A 49 2.70 10.45 -6.43
CA TYR A 49 2.12 9.10 -6.46
C TYR A 49 1.61 8.67 -5.09
N PHE A 50 2.36 8.97 -4.02
CA PHE A 50 1.92 8.72 -2.65
C PHE A 50 0.60 9.43 -2.36
N PHE A 51 0.49 10.70 -2.74
CA PHE A 51 -0.73 11.46 -2.58
C PHE A 51 -1.92 10.84 -3.34
N GLN A 52 -1.72 10.51 -4.61
CA GLN A 52 -2.77 9.94 -5.47
C GLN A 52 -3.36 8.65 -4.88
N VAL A 53 -2.52 7.78 -4.33
CA VAL A 53 -2.95 6.51 -3.71
C VAL A 53 -3.52 6.74 -2.31
N MET A 54 -2.81 7.47 -1.46
CA MET A 54 -3.12 7.51 -0.03
C MET A 54 -4.25 8.47 0.32
N PHE A 55 -4.40 9.57 -0.40
CA PHE A 55 -5.43 10.57 -0.10
C PHE A 55 -6.86 9.99 -0.10
N PRO A 56 -7.34 9.28 -1.15
CA PRO A 56 -8.69 8.70 -1.12
C PRO A 56 -8.87 7.67 -0.01
N LEU A 57 -7.84 6.86 0.28
CA LEU A 57 -7.90 5.86 1.36
C LEU A 57 -8.03 6.52 2.74
N LEU A 58 -7.25 7.57 2.99
CA LEU A 58 -7.31 8.32 4.24
C LEU A 58 -8.63 9.06 4.40
N VAL A 59 -9.19 9.61 3.31
CA VAL A 59 -10.52 10.24 3.32
C VAL A 59 -11.60 9.22 3.71
N THR A 60 -11.64 8.06 3.04
CA THR A 60 -12.63 7.02 3.37
C THR A 60 -12.46 6.43 4.78
N MET A 61 -11.26 6.52 5.36
CA MET A 61 -10.98 6.06 6.72
C MET A 61 -11.42 7.04 7.82
N ASN A 62 -11.38 8.35 7.55
CA ASN A 62 -11.53 9.37 8.59
C ASN A 62 -12.75 10.27 8.41
N PHE A 63 -13.52 10.08 7.35
CA PHE A 63 -14.75 10.82 7.07
C PHE A 63 -15.88 9.83 6.81
N ASP A 64 -17.06 10.17 7.33
CA ASP A 64 -18.26 9.33 7.24
C ASP A 64 -18.79 9.26 5.80
N SER A 65 -18.57 10.32 5.03
CA SER A 65 -18.97 10.39 3.62
C SER A 65 -18.06 11.29 2.80
N TYR A 66 -18.12 11.11 1.48
CA TYR A 66 -17.41 11.96 0.53
C TYR A 66 -17.88 13.42 0.63
N GLU A 67 -19.18 13.66 0.82
CA GLU A 67 -19.75 15.00 0.98
C GLU A 67 -19.19 15.69 2.23
N GLN A 68 -19.04 14.96 3.34
CA GLN A 68 -18.45 15.51 4.57
C GLN A 68 -16.99 15.94 4.34
N ALA A 69 -16.22 15.13 3.62
CA ALA A 69 -14.84 15.47 3.25
C ALA A 69 -14.78 16.70 2.34
N VAL A 70 -15.59 16.74 1.27
CA VAL A 70 -15.67 17.87 0.34
C VAL A 70 -16.06 19.16 1.04
N GLU A 71 -17.07 19.11 1.92
CA GLU A 71 -17.48 20.28 2.70
C GLU A 71 -16.36 20.74 3.64
N GLY A 72 -15.63 19.80 4.24
CA GLY A 72 -14.46 20.08 5.06
C GLY A 72 -13.32 20.76 4.30
N MET A 73 -13.09 20.37 3.04
CA MET A 73 -12.12 21.00 2.14
C MET A 73 -12.58 22.41 1.72
N ARG A 74 -13.87 22.57 1.39
CA ARG A 74 -14.46 23.86 1.02
C ARG A 74 -14.34 24.90 2.14
N LYS A 75 -14.65 24.50 3.38
CA LYS A 75 -14.51 25.36 4.58
C LYS A 75 -13.07 25.80 4.85
N ARG A 76 -12.08 25.06 4.35
CA ARG A 76 -10.65 25.38 4.47
C ARG A 76 -10.10 26.11 3.26
N HIS A 77 -10.95 26.46 2.31
CA HIS A 77 -10.59 27.14 1.05
C HIS A 77 -9.49 26.40 0.27
N PHE A 78 -9.51 25.07 0.29
CA PHE A 78 -8.60 24.28 -0.53
C PHE A 78 -8.87 24.49 -2.01
N SER A 79 -7.80 24.51 -2.78
CA SER A 79 -7.75 24.81 -4.21
C SER A 79 -6.68 23.94 -4.89
N ASN A 80 -6.57 24.04 -6.22
CA ASN A 80 -5.55 23.32 -6.99
C ASN A 80 -4.10 23.73 -6.65
N SER A 81 -3.90 24.85 -5.94
CA SER A 81 -2.57 25.27 -5.45
C SER A 81 -2.29 24.81 -4.01
N THR A 82 -3.22 24.10 -3.38
CA THR A 82 -3.03 23.59 -2.01
C THR A 82 -1.97 22.50 -2.01
N SER A 83 -0.94 22.65 -1.18
CA SER A 83 0.14 21.67 -1.10
C SER A 83 -0.38 20.28 -0.71
N VAL A 84 0.19 19.23 -1.32
CA VAL A 84 -0.04 17.82 -0.97
C VAL A 84 0.04 17.58 0.54
N LYS A 85 1.01 18.19 1.22
CA LYS A 85 1.17 18.08 2.68
C LYS A 85 -0.07 18.53 3.46
N MET A 86 -0.68 19.65 3.07
CA MET A 86 -1.90 20.16 3.72
C MET A 86 -3.10 19.26 3.46
N LEU A 87 -3.22 18.73 2.24
CA LEU A 87 -4.29 17.81 1.86
C LEU A 87 -4.20 16.49 2.63
N LEU A 88 -3.00 15.90 2.72
CA LEU A 88 -2.79 14.68 3.51
C LEU A 88 -3.02 14.91 5.00
N ARG A 89 -2.60 16.07 5.54
CA ARG A 89 -2.90 16.44 6.93
C ARG A 89 -4.40 16.53 7.19
N PHE A 90 -5.15 17.06 6.24
CA PHE A 90 -6.62 17.08 6.33
C PHE A 90 -7.19 15.67 6.27
N ALA A 91 -6.76 14.85 5.31
CA ALA A 91 -7.26 13.48 5.14
C ALA A 91 -6.97 12.56 6.35
N CYS A 92 -5.89 12.81 7.09
CA CYS A 92 -5.57 12.07 8.31
C CYS A 92 -6.53 12.37 9.48
N GLY A 93 -7.34 13.44 9.43
CA GLY A 93 -8.31 13.79 10.48
C GLY A 93 -7.71 14.29 11.80
N SER A 94 -6.45 13.95 12.12
CA SER A 94 -5.73 14.40 13.31
C SER A 94 -4.26 14.69 13.03
N LYS A 95 -3.64 15.54 13.88
CA LYS A 95 -2.21 15.85 13.79
C LYS A 95 -1.35 14.62 14.10
N GLN A 96 -1.75 13.83 15.09
CA GLN A 96 -1.01 12.68 15.58
C GLN A 96 -0.97 11.56 14.52
N LEU A 97 -2.09 11.27 13.86
CA LEU A 97 -2.11 10.28 12.79
C LEU A 97 -1.31 10.77 11.56
N PHE A 98 -1.37 12.06 11.24
CA PHE A 98 -0.53 12.66 10.20
C PHE A 98 0.96 12.58 10.52
N ASP A 99 1.35 12.86 11.76
CA ASP A 99 2.74 12.78 12.22
C ASP A 99 3.23 11.31 12.17
N ALA A 100 2.39 10.35 12.55
CA ALA A 100 2.71 8.92 12.46
C ALA A 100 2.85 8.44 11.01
N MET A 101 1.94 8.84 10.12
CA MET A 101 2.02 8.56 8.67
C MET A 101 3.32 9.13 8.09
N THR A 102 3.67 10.38 8.45
CA THR A 102 4.91 11.03 7.99
C THR A 102 6.15 10.32 8.55
N GLY A 103 6.09 9.84 9.79
CA GLY A 103 7.17 9.04 10.40
C GLY A 103 7.41 7.74 9.65
N GLU A 104 6.33 7.01 9.30
CA GLU A 104 6.44 5.79 8.51
C GLU A 104 6.96 6.07 7.09
N TYR A 105 6.46 7.13 6.44
CA TYR A 105 6.92 7.54 5.11
C TYR A 105 8.44 7.74 5.09
N LYS A 106 8.98 8.43 6.10
CA LYS A 106 10.43 8.67 6.23
C LYS A 106 11.21 7.37 6.42
N ARG A 107 10.75 6.46 7.28
CA ARG A 107 11.41 5.16 7.50
C ARG A 107 11.45 4.32 6.21
N GLN A 108 10.38 4.33 5.43
CA GLN A 108 10.34 3.65 4.13
C GLN A 108 11.34 4.26 3.14
N MET A 109 11.38 5.59 3.04
CA MET A 109 12.36 6.31 2.21
C MET A 109 13.81 6.01 2.63
N GLU A 110 14.09 5.99 3.94
CA GLU A 110 15.42 5.64 4.48
C GLU A 110 15.86 4.22 4.08
N CYS A 111 14.95 3.24 4.16
CA CYS A 111 15.23 1.88 3.70
C CYS A 111 15.56 1.83 2.21
N LEU A 112 14.78 2.55 1.38
CA LEU A 112 14.99 2.59 -0.07
C LEU A 112 16.27 3.33 -0.48
N LEU A 113 16.64 4.40 0.24
CA LEU A 113 17.96 5.05 0.11
C LEU A 113 19.09 4.07 0.47
N GLY A 114 18.85 3.19 1.43
CA GLY A 114 19.68 2.02 1.76
C GLY A 114 19.69 0.94 0.66
N GLY A 115 18.77 0.99 -0.29
CA GLY A 115 18.61 0.03 -1.39
C GLY A 115 17.96 -1.27 -0.96
N ARG A 116 16.94 -1.20 -0.10
CA ARG A 116 16.15 -2.36 0.32
C ARG A 116 14.75 -1.94 0.72
N PHE A 117 13.82 -2.88 0.70
CA PHE A 117 12.55 -2.69 1.40
C PHE A 117 12.76 -2.80 2.92
N GLN A 118 11.86 -2.17 3.68
CA GLN A 118 11.81 -2.33 5.12
C GLN A 118 11.42 -3.77 5.46
N ARG A 119 12.11 -4.39 6.41
CA ARG A 119 11.77 -5.75 6.88
C ARG A 119 10.53 -5.71 7.76
N GLN A 120 9.80 -6.82 7.80
CA GLN A 120 8.61 -6.96 8.65
C GLN A 120 8.93 -6.68 10.13
N GLU A 121 10.04 -7.20 10.63
CA GLU A 121 10.54 -6.98 12.00
C GLU A 121 10.72 -5.48 12.31
N GLU A 122 11.37 -4.75 11.40
CA GLU A 122 11.64 -3.32 11.53
C GLU A 122 10.35 -2.51 11.47
N HIS A 123 9.42 -2.91 10.60
CA HIS A 123 8.11 -2.29 10.47
C HIS A 123 7.32 -2.41 11.77
N LEU A 124 7.13 -3.64 12.26
CA LEU A 124 6.36 -3.92 13.46
C LEU A 124 6.97 -3.25 14.70
N ALA A 125 8.30 -3.23 14.82
CA ALA A 125 8.98 -2.53 15.91
C ALA A 125 8.87 -1.01 15.82
N GLY A 126 8.73 -0.46 14.61
CA GLY A 126 8.62 0.98 14.34
C GLY A 126 7.19 1.52 14.36
N LEU A 127 6.18 0.66 14.51
CA LEU A 127 4.78 1.06 14.53
C LEU A 127 4.50 1.98 15.72
N VAL A 128 3.94 3.15 15.42
CA VAL A 128 3.46 4.06 16.44
C VAL A 128 2.11 3.53 16.94
N THR A 129 1.98 3.32 18.24
CA THR A 129 0.68 3.04 18.87
C THR A 129 0.07 4.34 19.37
N GLY A 130 -1.09 4.72 18.84
CA GLY A 130 -1.88 5.84 19.33
C GLY A 130 -3.31 5.42 19.67
N SER A 131 -3.95 6.13 20.60
CA SER A 131 -5.29 5.82 21.11
C SER A 131 -6.25 7.02 21.06
N ASP A 132 -5.85 8.11 20.40
CA ASP A 132 -6.63 9.33 20.18
C ASP A 132 -7.62 9.22 19.01
N GLN A 133 -7.65 8.05 18.35
CA GLN A 133 -8.57 7.73 17.28
C GLN A 133 -9.32 6.45 17.63
N PRO A 134 -10.62 6.35 17.29
CA PRO A 134 -11.35 5.11 17.47
C PRO A 134 -10.75 4.02 16.59
N ASP A 135 -10.77 2.80 17.11
CA ASP A 135 -10.43 1.60 16.36
C ASP A 135 -11.31 1.46 15.12
N CYS A 136 -10.73 0.99 14.03
CA CYS A 136 -11.47 0.66 12.82
C CYS A 136 -11.86 -0.82 12.77
N ASP A 137 -12.89 -1.11 11.98
CA ASP A 137 -13.29 -2.47 11.63
C ASP A 137 -12.14 -3.21 10.93
N GLU A 138 -11.97 -4.49 11.28
CA GLU A 138 -10.86 -5.31 10.76
C GLU A 138 -11.04 -5.62 9.26
N ALA A 139 -12.28 -5.90 8.82
CA ALA A 139 -12.55 -6.16 7.41
C ALA A 139 -12.22 -4.92 6.58
N GLN A 140 -12.64 -3.73 7.03
CA GLN A 140 -12.33 -2.48 6.35
C GLN A 140 -10.82 -2.16 6.36
N ALA A 141 -10.10 -2.48 7.44
CA ALA A 141 -8.65 -2.34 7.51
C ALA A 141 -7.94 -3.18 6.44
N ILE A 142 -8.37 -4.44 6.26
CA ILE A 142 -7.87 -5.32 5.19
C ILE A 142 -8.11 -4.66 3.84
N ARG A 143 -9.32 -4.15 3.58
CA ARG A 143 -9.64 -3.54 2.29
C ARG A 143 -8.73 -2.36 1.95
N TRP A 144 -8.52 -1.44 2.90
CA TRP A 144 -7.67 -0.28 2.67
C TRP A 144 -6.21 -0.67 2.39
N VAL A 145 -5.67 -1.66 3.12
CA VAL A 145 -4.30 -2.13 2.88
C VAL A 145 -4.19 -2.79 1.50
N VAL A 146 -5.13 -3.66 1.12
CA VAL A 146 -5.17 -4.28 -0.22
C VAL A 146 -5.20 -3.21 -1.31
N ARG A 147 -6.03 -2.17 -1.15
CA ARG A 147 -6.12 -1.05 -2.09
C ARG A 147 -4.82 -0.26 -2.18
N ALA A 148 -4.17 0.03 -1.06
CA ALA A 148 -2.88 0.71 -1.04
C ALA A 148 -1.82 -0.05 -1.85
N PHE A 149 -1.71 -1.37 -1.67
CA PHE A 149 -0.79 -2.21 -2.44
C PHE A 149 -1.14 -2.27 -3.93
N MET A 150 -2.40 -2.54 -4.28
CA MET A 150 -2.84 -2.70 -5.68
C MET A 150 -2.69 -1.41 -6.48
N GLN A 151 -3.14 -0.28 -5.92
CA GLN A 151 -3.08 1.02 -6.59
C GLN A 151 -1.64 1.52 -6.72
N SER A 152 -0.82 1.34 -5.68
CA SER A 152 0.60 1.73 -5.76
C SER A 152 1.36 0.88 -6.76
N TYR A 153 1.12 -0.43 -6.83
CA TYR A 153 1.73 -1.32 -7.82
C TYR A 153 1.35 -0.93 -9.25
N ALA A 154 0.07 -0.68 -9.51
CA ALA A 154 -0.39 -0.19 -10.82
C ALA A 154 0.24 1.17 -11.18
N ALA A 155 0.31 2.10 -10.22
CA ALA A 155 1.00 3.38 -10.40
C ALA A 155 2.49 3.18 -10.74
N GLY A 156 3.16 2.23 -10.10
CA GLY A 156 4.55 1.86 -10.38
C GLY A 156 4.75 1.30 -11.79
N ILE A 157 3.87 0.39 -12.22
CA ILE A 157 3.87 -0.16 -13.58
C ILE A 157 3.74 0.95 -14.62
N LYS A 158 2.82 1.90 -14.41
CA LYS A 158 2.64 3.05 -15.30
C LYS A 158 3.82 4.00 -15.29
N ALA A 159 4.34 4.30 -14.11
CA ALA A 159 5.52 5.17 -13.94
C ALA A 159 6.79 4.58 -14.60
N ALA A 160 6.83 3.26 -14.82
CA ALA A 160 7.92 2.63 -15.55
C ALA A 160 8.02 3.08 -17.02
N GLY A 161 6.92 3.57 -17.61
CA GLY A 161 6.91 4.16 -18.95
C GLY A 161 7.14 3.17 -20.10
N THR A 162 7.04 1.86 -19.84
CA THR A 162 7.31 0.81 -20.85
C THR A 162 6.10 0.42 -21.68
N GLY A 163 4.93 1.00 -21.42
CA GLY A 163 3.66 0.62 -22.05
C GLY A 163 3.07 -0.69 -21.53
N LYS A 164 3.71 -1.34 -20.56
CA LYS A 164 3.18 -2.51 -19.88
C LYS A 164 1.93 -2.12 -19.09
N ALA A 165 0.84 -2.84 -19.29
CA ALA A 165 -0.42 -2.69 -18.56
C ALA A 165 -0.79 -3.96 -17.77
N SER A 166 0.05 -5.00 -17.84
CA SER A 166 -0.18 -6.29 -17.19
C SER A 166 0.37 -6.32 -15.77
N LEU A 167 -0.36 -6.93 -14.84
CA LEU A 167 0.14 -7.18 -13.47
C LEU A 167 0.95 -8.48 -13.42
N HIS A 168 2.10 -8.46 -12.74
CA HIS A 168 2.87 -9.67 -12.48
C HIS A 168 2.30 -10.40 -11.26
N GLN A 169 1.49 -11.43 -11.51
CA GLN A 169 0.76 -12.17 -10.47
C GLN A 169 1.62 -12.65 -9.29
N PRO A 170 2.81 -13.23 -9.49
CA PRO A 170 3.67 -13.65 -8.37
C PRO A 170 4.05 -12.49 -7.44
N THR A 171 4.32 -11.30 -8.00
CA THR A 171 4.65 -10.11 -7.20
C THR A 171 3.44 -9.66 -6.40
N VAL A 172 2.27 -9.57 -7.04
CA VAL A 172 1.02 -9.19 -6.37
C VAL A 172 0.72 -10.12 -5.20
N LEU A 173 0.75 -11.43 -5.42
CA LEU A 173 0.47 -12.42 -4.38
C LEU A 173 1.45 -12.31 -3.20
N ARG A 174 2.75 -12.15 -3.47
CA ARG A 174 3.77 -11.98 -2.41
C ARG A 174 3.52 -10.72 -1.58
N MET A 175 3.18 -9.61 -2.23
CA MET A 175 2.85 -8.36 -1.56
C MET A 175 1.60 -8.47 -0.69
N MET A 176 0.57 -9.20 -1.13
CA MET A 176 -0.65 -9.40 -0.35
C MET A 176 -0.38 -10.22 0.91
N VAL A 177 0.41 -11.28 0.81
CA VAL A 177 0.86 -12.08 1.97
C VAL A 177 1.64 -11.20 2.95
N SER A 178 2.65 -10.47 2.45
CA SER A 178 3.47 -9.50 3.22
C SER A 178 2.60 -8.44 3.92
N GLY A 179 1.64 -7.86 3.21
CA GLY A 179 0.71 -6.85 3.72
C GLY A 179 -0.19 -7.38 4.84
N MET A 180 -0.78 -8.57 4.65
CA MET A 180 -1.63 -9.20 5.67
C MET A 180 -0.81 -9.60 6.90
N ALA A 181 0.40 -10.10 6.71
CA ALA A 181 1.28 -10.46 7.80
C ALA A 181 1.62 -9.21 8.66
N THR A 182 1.93 -8.07 8.04
CA THR A 182 2.17 -6.81 8.77
C THR A 182 0.92 -6.21 9.42
N LEU A 183 -0.25 -6.36 8.81
CA LEU A 183 -1.50 -5.79 9.31
C LEU A 183 -2.07 -6.60 10.47
N LEU A 184 -2.13 -7.93 10.32
CA LEU A 184 -2.94 -8.80 11.17
C LEU A 184 -2.14 -9.44 12.32
N HIS A 185 -0.80 -9.45 12.23
CA HIS A 185 0.07 -10.03 13.26
C HIS A 185 0.87 -8.94 13.98
N ASP A 186 1.15 -9.19 15.25
CA ASP A 186 1.93 -8.24 16.09
C ASP A 186 3.38 -8.68 16.25
N LYS A 187 3.73 -9.85 15.71
CA LYS A 187 5.08 -10.42 15.72
C LYS A 187 5.46 -10.86 14.32
N PRO A 188 6.74 -10.66 13.95
CA PRO A 188 7.23 -11.13 12.67
C PRO A 188 7.26 -12.66 12.64
N PHE A 189 7.03 -13.23 11.47
CA PHE A 189 7.15 -14.66 11.20
C PHE A 189 7.47 -14.88 9.72
N ASP A 190 8.13 -15.99 9.41
CA ASP A 190 8.36 -16.37 8.01
C ASP A 190 7.07 -16.91 7.42
N GLU A 191 6.45 -16.14 6.52
CA GLU A 191 5.19 -16.52 5.88
C GLU A 191 5.34 -17.76 5.00
N TRP A 192 6.55 -18.02 4.50
CA TRP A 192 6.86 -19.01 3.47
C TRP A 192 7.59 -20.25 3.99
N ALA A 193 7.84 -20.36 5.30
CA ALA A 193 8.69 -21.38 5.93
C ALA A 193 8.38 -22.84 5.52
N ASP A 194 7.12 -23.17 5.23
CA ASP A 194 6.64 -24.50 4.86
C ASP A 194 5.77 -24.48 3.60
N ALA A 195 5.98 -23.48 2.72
CA ALA A 195 5.16 -23.27 1.53
C ALA A 195 5.11 -24.49 0.59
N GLU A 196 6.16 -25.31 0.55
CA GLU A 196 6.19 -26.56 -0.20
C GLU A 196 5.23 -27.63 0.35
N THR A 197 4.92 -27.57 1.65
CA THR A 197 4.04 -28.53 2.33
C THR A 197 2.59 -28.06 2.32
N VAL A 198 2.35 -26.79 2.65
CA VAL A 198 0.98 -26.25 2.81
C VAL A 198 0.43 -25.60 1.54
N GLY A 199 1.29 -25.42 0.53
CA GLY A 199 0.96 -24.74 -0.71
C GLY A 199 0.66 -23.25 -0.52
N LEU A 200 0.33 -22.57 -1.62
CA LEU A 200 0.01 -21.15 -1.62
C LEU A 200 -1.20 -20.81 -0.73
N ASP A 201 -2.25 -21.64 -0.77
CA ASP A 201 -3.46 -21.44 0.05
C ASP A 201 -3.13 -21.46 1.55
N GLY A 202 -2.24 -22.37 1.98
CA GLY A 202 -1.78 -22.43 3.37
C GLY A 202 -1.01 -21.19 3.81
N VAL A 203 -0.16 -20.64 2.94
CA VAL A 203 0.56 -19.39 3.19
C VAL A 203 -0.41 -18.22 3.36
N PHE A 204 -1.40 -18.09 2.48
CA PHE A 204 -2.42 -17.03 2.58
C PHE A 204 -3.28 -17.17 3.84
N ARG A 205 -3.76 -18.37 4.16
CA ARG A 205 -4.55 -18.60 5.38
C ARG A 205 -3.77 -18.24 6.65
N ARG A 206 -2.47 -18.56 6.69
CA ARG A 206 -1.59 -18.16 7.79
C ARG A 206 -1.49 -16.64 7.90
N ALA A 207 -1.22 -15.96 6.79
CA ALA A 207 -1.13 -14.50 6.76
C ALA A 207 -2.44 -13.84 7.21
N CYS A 208 -3.59 -14.36 6.78
CA CYS A 208 -4.92 -13.82 7.09
C CYS A 208 -5.46 -14.16 8.49
N ARG A 209 -4.85 -15.08 9.24
CA ARG A 209 -5.29 -15.61 10.56
C ARG A 209 -6.62 -16.37 10.58
N THR A 210 -7.61 -15.94 9.79
CA THR A 210 -8.96 -16.52 9.76
C THR A 210 -9.41 -16.73 8.31
N ALA A 211 -10.34 -17.66 8.10
CA ALA A 211 -10.94 -17.90 6.79
C ALA A 211 -11.72 -16.68 6.28
N GLN A 212 -12.42 -15.98 7.18
CA GLN A 212 -13.16 -14.76 6.86
C GLN A 212 -12.24 -13.65 6.32
N ASN A 213 -11.08 -13.43 6.96
CA ASN A 213 -10.11 -12.42 6.51
C ASN A 213 -9.50 -12.79 5.16
N TYR A 214 -9.30 -14.08 4.91
CA TYR A 214 -8.84 -14.57 3.61
C TYR A 214 -9.88 -14.31 2.51
N GLU A 215 -11.16 -14.59 2.77
CA GLU A 215 -12.24 -14.27 1.82
C GLU A 215 -12.32 -12.76 1.53
N ILE A 216 -12.23 -11.92 2.56
CA ILE A 216 -12.22 -10.45 2.39
C ILE A 216 -11.04 -10.00 1.51
N LEU A 217 -9.84 -10.53 1.77
CA LEU A 217 -8.65 -10.26 0.98
C LEU A 217 -8.88 -10.59 -0.50
N ILE A 218 -9.33 -11.81 -0.81
CA ILE A 218 -9.52 -12.27 -2.19
C ILE A 218 -10.62 -11.46 -2.89
N THR A 219 -11.75 -11.22 -2.22
CA THR A 219 -12.83 -10.38 -2.77
C THR A 219 -12.33 -8.97 -3.07
N GLU A 220 -11.58 -8.36 -2.16
CA GLU A 220 -11.07 -7.00 -2.36
C GLU A 220 -10.01 -6.94 -3.46
N MET A 221 -9.12 -7.94 -3.54
CA MET A 221 -8.14 -8.04 -4.63
C MET A 221 -8.83 -8.09 -6.00
N ASN A 222 -9.87 -8.93 -6.13
CA ASN A 222 -10.64 -9.05 -7.37
C ASN A 222 -11.35 -7.75 -7.73
N GLN A 223 -11.95 -7.07 -6.75
CA GLN A 223 -12.59 -5.77 -6.99
C GLN A 223 -11.56 -4.70 -7.36
N ALA A 224 -10.42 -4.65 -6.66
CA ALA A 224 -9.34 -3.72 -6.96
C ALA A 224 -8.78 -3.94 -8.36
N TYR A 225 -8.64 -5.20 -8.75
CA TYR A 225 -8.25 -5.55 -10.10
C TYR A 225 -9.28 -5.06 -11.15
N ALA A 226 -10.57 -5.31 -10.93
CA ALA A 226 -11.63 -4.87 -11.82
C ALA A 226 -11.67 -3.33 -11.97
N ASP A 227 -11.51 -2.61 -10.87
CA ASP A 227 -11.50 -1.14 -10.88
C ASP A 227 -10.28 -0.60 -11.62
N LEU A 228 -9.11 -1.23 -11.48
CA LEU A 228 -7.90 -0.89 -12.25
C LEU A 228 -8.07 -1.22 -13.74
N ALA A 229 -8.72 -2.32 -14.09
CA ALA A 229 -9.01 -2.62 -15.49
C ALA A 229 -9.93 -1.55 -16.11
N ALA A 230 -10.99 -1.16 -15.39
CA ALA A 230 -11.98 -0.19 -15.86
C ALA A 230 -11.43 1.25 -15.96
N ASN A 231 -10.73 1.72 -14.93
CA ASN A 231 -10.32 3.12 -14.81
C ASN A 231 -8.91 3.39 -15.35
N GLU A 232 -8.08 2.35 -15.36
CA GLU A 232 -6.64 2.48 -15.58
C GLU A 232 -6.10 1.69 -16.77
N GLY A 233 -6.95 0.88 -17.42
CA GLY A 233 -6.59 0.09 -18.61
C GLY A 233 -5.68 -1.11 -18.31
N ILE A 234 -5.62 -1.55 -17.05
CA ILE A 234 -4.79 -2.67 -16.60
C ILE A 234 -5.38 -4.02 -17.08
N VAL A 235 -4.51 -4.97 -17.48
CA VAL A 235 -4.89 -6.30 -17.97
C VAL A 235 -4.33 -7.41 -17.06
N SER A 236 -5.03 -8.55 -16.94
CA SER A 236 -4.83 -9.48 -15.80
C SER A 236 -3.59 -10.34 -15.92
N ALA A 237 -3.00 -10.39 -17.11
CA ALA A 237 -1.73 -11.01 -17.43
C ALA A 237 -1.30 -10.59 -18.84
N ASP A 238 0.00 -10.68 -19.13
CA ASP A 238 0.47 -10.75 -20.51
C ASP A 238 0.08 -12.13 -21.06
N ASP A 239 -0.97 -12.22 -21.87
CA ASP A 239 -1.28 -13.39 -22.70
C ASP A 239 -0.24 -13.62 -23.83
N ARG A 240 0.97 -13.06 -23.69
CA ARG A 240 2.10 -13.20 -24.61
C ARG A 240 3.33 -13.89 -24.00
N ALA A 241 3.16 -14.59 -22.88
CA ALA A 241 4.14 -15.57 -22.42
C ALA A 241 3.72 -16.99 -22.86
N ASN A 242 3.86 -17.25 -24.16
CA ASN A 242 4.05 -18.58 -24.75
C ASN A 242 5.13 -18.46 -25.83
#